data_AF-A0A6N8Z0K7-F1
#
_entry.id   AF-A0A6N8Z0K7-F1
#
_cell.length_a   1.000
_cell.length_b   1.000
_cell.length_c   1.000
_cell.angle_alpha   90.00
_cell.angle_beta   90.00
_cell.angle_gamma   90.00
#
_symmetry.space_group_name_H-M   'P 1'
#
loop_
_entity.id
_entity.type
_entity.pdbx_description
1 polymer ?
#
loop_
_entity_poly.entity_id
_entity_poly.type
_entity_poly.pdbx_seq_one_letter_code
_entity_poly.pdbx_strand_id
1 'polypeptide(L)'
;MAYRGDIPLEDIEVDFQVEPIERAGSIGFGVRELVTLKGDLSEAQRVRLQRASRYCPVGQALTKGSMEIEDEVQWRSGEITAISSAPRNLPELAGTLPVIQPGTVHGSCLLDTKEYDQDGVMQHEGEAKVYVETRNLTHTSRWTLMAGHSSPGLIPPPFPSTHAGWAASTVTTLSSLLPLTDELDLRDLQVEVGLNMSGGRDLSQTSAAEGRIVHRNAVRRVVAPGTPRSMPIETIQAALQRDPITIAYKEGGILLDEKVVIG
;
A
#
# COMPACT_ATOMS: atom_id res chain seq x y z
N MET A 1 -23.26 -6.17 11.00
CA MET A 1 -23.50 -6.33 9.55
C MET A 1 -22.96 -5.10 8.82
N ALA A 2 -21.97 -5.25 7.93
CA ALA A 2 -21.57 -4.17 7.02
C ALA A 2 -22.38 -4.23 5.73
N TYR A 3 -22.67 -3.06 5.17
CA TYR A 3 -23.34 -2.93 3.88
C TYR A 3 -22.37 -2.49 2.80
N ARG A 4 -21.86 -3.39 1.96
CA ARG A 4 -21.12 -2.97 0.75
C ARG A 4 -22.12 -2.59 -0.35
N GLY A 5 -22.73 -1.42 -0.22
CA GLY A 5 -23.80 -0.98 -1.11
C GLY A 5 -25.06 -1.85 -0.98
N ASP A 6 -25.58 -1.89 0.25
CA ASP A 6 -26.80 -2.58 0.68
C ASP A 6 -26.75 -4.12 0.63
N ILE A 7 -25.54 -4.70 0.58
CA ILE A 7 -25.33 -6.14 0.65
C ILE A 7 -24.96 -6.52 2.09
N PRO A 8 -25.77 -7.33 2.79
CA PRO A 8 -25.48 -7.73 4.17
C PRO A 8 -24.33 -8.74 4.17
N LEU A 9 -23.18 -8.35 4.72
CA LEU A 9 -22.07 -9.26 4.96
C LEU A 9 -21.98 -9.61 6.45
N GLU A 10 -21.85 -10.90 6.72
CA GLU A 10 -21.60 -11.47 8.04
C GLU A 10 -20.12 -11.43 8.39
N ASP A 11 -19.26 -11.66 7.38
CA ASP A 11 -17.82 -11.74 7.57
C ASP A 11 -17.06 -11.29 6.31
N ILE A 12 -15.91 -10.65 6.54
CA ILE A 12 -15.00 -10.13 5.51
C ILE A 12 -13.58 -10.42 5.97
N GLU A 13 -12.95 -11.40 5.32
CA GLU A 13 -11.59 -11.84 5.60
C GLU A 13 -10.74 -11.74 4.33
N VAL A 14 -9.48 -11.35 4.48
CA VAL A 14 -8.49 -11.31 3.40
C VAL A 14 -7.18 -11.88 3.92
N ASP A 15 -6.68 -12.92 3.27
CA ASP A 15 -5.40 -13.54 3.57
C ASP A 15 -4.41 -13.28 2.43
N PHE A 16 -3.19 -12.89 2.81
CA PHE A 16 -2.06 -12.76 1.91
C PHE A 16 -0.93 -13.67 2.36
N GLN A 17 -0.34 -14.39 1.42
CA GLN A 17 1.00 -14.98 1.58
C GLN A 17 1.98 -14.16 0.75
N VAL A 18 3.05 -13.71 1.40
CA VAL A 18 4.12 -12.93 0.77
C VAL A 18 5.36 -13.81 0.69
N GLU A 19 5.96 -13.89 -0.50
CA GLU A 19 7.19 -14.65 -0.73
C GLU A 19 8.21 -13.84 -1.55
N PRO A 20 9.52 -14.05 -1.33
CA PRO A 20 10.54 -13.44 -2.18
C PRO A 20 10.45 -13.98 -3.60
N ILE A 21 10.78 -13.15 -4.59
CA ILE A 21 10.88 -13.58 -5.98
C ILE A 21 12.31 -14.09 -6.23
N GLU A 22 12.45 -15.39 -6.46
CA GLU A 22 13.73 -16.02 -6.78
C GLU A 22 14.10 -15.85 -8.28
N ARG A 23 14.27 -14.60 -8.74
CA ARG A 23 14.86 -14.32 -10.07
C ARG A 23 16.09 -13.45 -9.92
N ALA A 24 17.15 -13.78 -10.67
CA ALA A 24 18.37 -12.96 -10.66
C ALA A 24 18.05 -11.53 -11.12
N GLY A 25 18.30 -10.55 -10.25
CA GLY A 25 18.04 -9.13 -10.52
C GLY A 25 16.58 -8.69 -10.35
N SER A 26 15.66 -9.56 -9.91
CA SER A 26 14.30 -9.12 -9.59
C SER A 26 14.25 -8.42 -8.24
N ILE A 27 13.69 -7.23 -8.21
CA ILE A 27 13.35 -6.49 -7.00
C ILE A 27 11.86 -6.71 -6.73
N GLY A 28 11.50 -7.02 -5.49
CA GLY A 28 10.10 -7.12 -5.06
C GLY A 28 9.72 -8.48 -4.50
N PHE A 29 8.41 -8.73 -4.46
CA PHE A 29 7.79 -9.85 -3.77
C PHE A 29 6.60 -10.39 -4.55
N GLY A 30 6.34 -11.69 -4.37
CA GLY A 30 5.14 -12.36 -4.84
C GLY A 30 4.06 -12.38 -3.77
N VAL A 31 2.80 -12.27 -4.19
CA VAL A 31 1.64 -12.31 -3.31
C VAL A 31 0.66 -13.37 -3.77
N ARG A 32 0.18 -14.21 -2.85
CA ARG A 32 -1.03 -15.03 -3.05
C ARG A 32 -2.15 -14.44 -2.20
N GLU A 33 -3.28 -14.14 -2.82
CA GLU A 33 -4.43 -13.50 -2.17
C GLU A 33 -5.62 -14.46 -2.09
N LEU A 34 -6.23 -14.54 -0.91
CA LEU A 34 -7.52 -15.18 -0.68
C LEU A 34 -8.47 -14.19 -0.03
N VAL A 35 -9.56 -13.87 -0.71
CA VAL A 35 -10.65 -13.04 -0.19
C VAL A 35 -11.83 -13.94 0.15
N THR A 36 -12.33 -13.85 1.39
CA THR A 36 -13.51 -14.59 1.84
C THR A 36 -14.60 -13.60 2.25
N LEU A 37 -15.75 -13.69 1.59
CA LEU A 37 -16.94 -12.89 1.87
C LEU A 37 -18.08 -13.83 2.26
N LYS A 38 -18.66 -13.67 3.45
CA LYS A 38 -19.74 -14.53 3.93
C LYS A 38 -21.05 -13.75 4.12
N GLY A 39 -22.18 -14.35 3.74
CA GLY A 39 -23.52 -13.86 4.07
C GLY A 39 -24.64 -14.53 3.26
N ASP A 40 -25.89 -14.24 3.61
CA ASP A 40 -27.05 -14.65 2.81
C ASP A 40 -27.17 -13.80 1.53
N LEU A 41 -26.57 -14.29 0.45
CA LEU A 41 -26.35 -13.55 -0.78
C LEU A 41 -27.14 -14.14 -1.96
N SER A 42 -27.88 -13.29 -2.66
CA SER A 42 -28.40 -13.61 -3.99
C SER A 42 -27.27 -13.76 -5.01
N GLU A 43 -27.53 -14.48 -6.11
CA GLU A 43 -26.55 -14.65 -7.19
C GLU A 43 -26.08 -13.31 -7.78
N ALA A 44 -26.99 -12.34 -7.91
CA ALA A 44 -26.64 -11.00 -8.39
C ALA A 44 -25.67 -10.29 -7.44
N GLN A 45 -25.85 -10.43 -6.12
CA GLN A 45 -24.95 -9.87 -5.11
C GLN A 45 -23.59 -10.59 -5.12
N ARG A 46 -23.58 -11.92 -5.24
CA ARG A 46 -22.36 -12.72 -5.39
C ARG A 46 -21.51 -12.26 -6.57
N VAL A 47 -22.10 -12.15 -7.76
CA VAL A 47 -21.39 -11.70 -8.98
C VAL A 47 -20.92 -10.24 -8.85
N ARG A 48 -21.68 -9.37 -8.18
CA ARG A 48 -21.27 -7.98 -7.91
C ARG A 48 -20.08 -7.93 -6.95
N LEU A 49 -20.09 -8.70 -5.87
CA LEU A 49 -19.00 -8.76 -4.90
C LEU A 49 -17.72 -9.36 -5.50
N GLN A 50 -17.84 -10.42 -6.31
CA GLN A 50 -16.70 -11.02 -6.99
C GLN A 50 -15.99 -10.01 -7.92
N ARG A 51 -16.77 -9.26 -8.70
CA ARG A 51 -16.25 -8.16 -9.52
C ARG A 51 -15.62 -7.07 -8.66
N ALA A 52 -16.29 -6.65 -7.60
CA ALA A 52 -15.79 -5.59 -6.73
C ALA A 52 -14.53 -5.99 -5.95
N SER A 53 -14.27 -7.29 -5.76
CA SER A 53 -13.02 -7.81 -5.19
C SER A 53 -11.87 -7.69 -6.19
N ARG A 54 -12.04 -8.21 -7.41
CA ARG A 54 -11.02 -8.22 -8.49
C ARG A 54 -10.63 -6.85 -9.03
N TYR A 55 -11.50 -5.86 -8.79
CA TYR A 55 -11.32 -4.48 -9.20
C TYR A 55 -11.29 -3.53 -7.99
N CYS A 56 -10.91 -4.06 -6.82
CA CYS A 56 -10.58 -3.22 -5.67
C CYS A 56 -9.45 -2.25 -6.05
N PRO A 57 -9.62 -0.92 -5.93
CA PRO A 57 -8.62 0.01 -6.43
C PRO A 57 -7.24 -0.12 -5.77
N VAL A 58 -7.17 -0.52 -4.50
CA VAL A 58 -5.89 -0.80 -3.81
C VAL A 58 -5.23 -2.03 -4.39
N GLY A 59 -5.98 -3.12 -4.58
CA GLY A 59 -5.46 -4.33 -5.21
C GLY A 59 -4.97 -4.05 -6.62
N GLN A 60 -5.69 -3.23 -7.41
CA GLN A 60 -5.26 -2.82 -8.74
C GLN A 60 -3.96 -2.01 -8.71
N ALA A 61 -3.81 -1.07 -7.77
CA ALA A 61 -2.59 -0.30 -7.63
C ALA A 61 -1.39 -1.22 -7.44
N LEU A 62 -1.50 -2.20 -6.54
CA LEU A 62 -0.41 -3.12 -6.22
C LEU A 62 -0.16 -4.21 -7.28
N THR A 63 -1.16 -4.65 -8.03
CA THR A 63 -1.04 -5.83 -8.93
C THR A 63 -1.05 -5.48 -10.40
N LYS A 64 -1.50 -4.28 -10.77
CA LYS A 64 -1.72 -3.89 -12.18
C LYS A 64 -0.94 -2.65 -12.61
N GLY A 65 -0.11 -2.08 -11.72
CA GLY A 65 0.74 -0.93 -12.07
C GLY A 65 -0.06 0.32 -12.39
N SER A 66 -1.04 0.67 -11.54
CA SER A 66 -2.01 1.73 -11.84
C SER A 66 -1.69 3.08 -11.19
N MET A 67 -0.41 3.37 -10.93
CA MET A 67 0.01 4.59 -10.23
C MET A 67 1.04 5.40 -11.02
N GLU A 68 0.71 6.67 -11.23
CA GLU A 68 1.64 7.71 -11.67
C GLU A 68 2.18 8.42 -10.43
N ILE A 69 3.50 8.48 -10.29
CA ILE A 69 4.15 8.98 -9.08
C ILE A 69 5.06 10.15 -9.45
N GLU A 70 4.76 11.31 -8.89
CA GLU A 70 5.60 12.49 -8.87
C GLU A 70 6.46 12.46 -7.60
N ASP A 71 7.77 12.46 -7.76
CA ASP A 71 8.72 12.42 -6.64
C ASP A 71 9.31 13.82 -6.40
N GLU A 72 9.33 14.27 -5.16
CA GLU A 72 9.94 15.55 -4.72
C GLU A 72 10.98 15.29 -3.63
N VAL A 73 12.04 16.11 -3.59
CA VAL A 73 12.99 16.15 -2.48
C VAL A 73 12.92 17.51 -1.83
N GLN A 74 12.65 17.54 -0.52
CA GLN A 74 12.78 18.72 0.31
C GLN A 74 14.10 18.63 1.09
N TRP A 75 15.00 19.58 0.87
CA TRP A 75 16.27 19.67 1.60
C TRP A 75 16.07 20.35 2.96
N ARG A 76 17.03 20.23 3.87
CA ARG A 76 17.02 20.96 5.16
C ARG A 76 16.89 22.48 5.01
N SER A 77 17.34 23.04 3.89
CA SER A 77 17.18 24.47 3.59
C SER A 77 15.71 24.87 3.35
N GLY A 78 14.81 23.90 3.19
CA GLY A 78 13.42 24.10 2.77
C GLY A 78 13.26 24.17 1.24
N GLU A 79 14.35 24.12 0.47
CA GLU A 79 14.29 24.03 -0.99
C GLU A 79 13.65 22.71 -1.41
N ILE A 80 12.71 22.78 -2.35
CA ILE A 80 12.05 21.62 -2.95
C ILE A 80 12.54 21.46 -4.38
N THR A 81 13.03 20.27 -4.70
CA THR A 81 13.46 19.89 -6.04
C THR A 81 12.61 18.71 -6.53
N ALA A 82 11.91 18.89 -7.65
CA ALA A 82 11.19 17.80 -8.29
C ALA A 82 12.18 16.82 -8.94
N ILE A 83 11.95 15.52 -8.78
CA ILE A 83 12.70 14.47 -9.46
C ILE A 83 12.09 14.26 -10.83
N SER A 84 12.86 14.54 -11.88
CA SER A 84 12.45 14.25 -13.26
C SER A 84 12.53 12.76 -13.54
N SER A 85 11.55 12.21 -14.24
CA SER A 85 11.40 10.78 -14.55
C SER A 85 12.46 10.19 -15.50
N ALA A 86 13.50 10.95 -15.90
CA ALA A 86 14.37 10.58 -17.02
C ALA A 86 15.88 10.89 -16.87
N PRO A 87 16.62 10.16 -16.03
CA PRO A 87 18.02 9.85 -16.36
C PRO A 87 18.14 8.38 -16.78
N ARG A 88 18.66 8.14 -17.99
CA ARG A 88 18.99 6.77 -18.45
C ARG A 88 20.22 6.18 -17.74
N ASN A 89 20.99 7.02 -17.04
CA ASN A 89 22.24 6.66 -16.38
C ASN A 89 22.20 7.10 -14.92
N LEU A 90 21.43 6.39 -14.11
CA LEU A 90 21.43 6.58 -12.67
C LEU A 90 22.70 5.96 -12.06
N PRO A 91 23.26 6.56 -11.00
CA PRO A 91 24.46 6.03 -10.36
C PRO A 91 24.20 4.62 -9.80
N GLU A 92 25.25 3.80 -9.79
CA GLU A 92 25.25 2.60 -8.96
C GLU A 92 25.24 3.00 -7.49
N LEU A 93 24.46 2.28 -6.68
CA LEU A 93 24.37 2.50 -5.24
C LEU A 93 25.15 1.41 -4.54
N ALA A 94 25.99 1.80 -3.59
CA ALA A 94 26.84 0.88 -2.84
C ALA A 94 26.06 0.04 -1.82
N GLY A 95 24.91 0.54 -1.36
CA GLY A 95 24.05 -0.16 -0.41
C GLY A 95 23.34 -1.36 -1.02
N THR A 96 22.80 -2.22 -0.15
CA THR A 96 22.01 -3.39 -0.54
C THR A 96 20.59 -3.25 -0.04
N LEU A 97 19.62 -3.73 -0.82
CA LEU A 97 18.23 -3.75 -0.36
C LEU A 97 18.04 -4.76 0.77
N PRO A 98 17.16 -4.48 1.74
CA PRO A 98 16.74 -5.48 2.71
C PRO A 98 16.15 -6.71 2.02
N VAL A 99 16.46 -7.89 2.55
CA VAL A 99 15.87 -9.14 2.07
C VAL A 99 14.41 -9.19 2.48
N ILE A 100 13.52 -9.40 1.50
CA ILE A 100 12.10 -9.63 1.77
C ILE A 100 11.94 -11.06 2.29
N GLN A 101 11.48 -11.18 3.53
CA GLN A 101 11.23 -12.46 4.17
C GLN A 101 9.81 -12.97 3.85
N PRO A 102 9.62 -14.30 3.75
CA PRO A 102 8.29 -14.87 3.67
C PRO A 102 7.44 -14.48 4.89
N GLY A 103 6.15 -14.26 4.65
CA GLY A 103 5.21 -13.89 5.71
C GLY A 103 3.76 -14.06 5.30
N THR A 104 2.87 -13.85 6.25
CA THR A 104 1.43 -13.88 6.05
C THR A 104 0.78 -12.66 6.64
N VAL A 105 -0.24 -12.13 5.98
CA VAL A 105 -1.08 -11.05 6.48
C VAL A 105 -2.52 -11.54 6.46
N HIS A 106 -3.20 -11.46 7.59
CA HIS A 106 -4.62 -11.76 7.71
C HIS A 106 -5.36 -10.49 8.12
N GLY A 107 -6.27 -10.02 7.27
CA GLY A 107 -7.16 -8.90 7.52
C GLY A 107 -8.56 -9.39 7.79
N SER A 108 -9.20 -8.86 8.82
CA SER A 108 -10.61 -9.12 9.15
C SER A 108 -11.32 -7.81 9.50
N CYS A 109 -12.60 -7.68 9.16
CA CYS A 109 -13.40 -6.53 9.57
C CYS A 109 -14.15 -6.83 10.88
N LEU A 110 -13.91 -6.02 11.91
CA LEU A 110 -14.67 -6.05 13.16
C LEU A 110 -15.93 -5.22 12.98
N LEU A 111 -17.02 -5.86 12.54
CA LEU A 111 -18.25 -5.18 12.12
C LEU A 111 -19.04 -4.52 13.26
N ASP A 112 -18.79 -4.93 14.51
CA ASP A 112 -19.56 -4.49 15.67
C ASP A 112 -18.90 -3.33 16.42
N THR A 113 -17.72 -2.86 15.99
CA THR A 113 -17.06 -1.70 16.60
C THR A 113 -17.76 -0.42 16.18
N LYS A 114 -17.91 0.51 17.14
CA LYS A 114 -18.59 1.79 16.96
C LYS A 114 -17.86 2.88 17.72
N GLU A 115 -17.74 4.03 17.09
CA GLU A 115 -17.17 5.24 17.67
C GLU A 115 -18.28 6.29 17.79
N TYR A 116 -18.37 6.91 18.96
CA TYR A 116 -19.40 7.89 19.30
C TYR A 116 -18.76 9.22 19.69
N ASP A 117 -19.43 10.32 19.36
CA ASP A 117 -19.04 11.63 19.85
C ASP A 117 -19.44 11.87 21.31
N GLN A 118 -19.15 13.08 21.79
CA GLN A 118 -19.42 13.50 23.16
C GLN A 118 -20.93 13.54 23.48
N ASP A 119 -21.79 13.66 22.46
CA ASP A 119 -23.24 13.70 22.58
C ASP A 119 -23.86 12.30 22.43
N GLY A 120 -23.05 11.25 22.23
CA GLY A 120 -23.48 9.88 22.04
C GLY A 120 -24.00 9.57 20.64
N VAL A 121 -23.74 10.44 19.66
CA VAL A 121 -24.06 10.19 18.25
C VAL A 121 -22.94 9.37 17.62
N MET A 122 -23.32 8.29 16.93
CA MET A 122 -22.37 7.41 16.26
C MET A 122 -21.70 8.15 15.09
N GLN A 123 -20.37 8.30 15.15
CA GLN A 123 -19.57 8.94 14.10
C GLN A 123 -19.01 7.92 13.11
N HIS A 124 -18.55 6.77 13.62
CA HIS A 124 -17.93 5.73 12.82
C HIS A 124 -18.32 4.33 13.28
N GLU A 125 -18.27 3.36 12.38
CA GLU A 125 -18.51 1.95 12.67
C GLU A 125 -17.62 1.05 11.81
N GLY A 126 -17.38 -0.17 12.29
CA GLY A 126 -16.52 -1.14 11.64
C GLY A 126 -15.05 -0.76 11.78
N GLU A 127 -14.19 -1.72 12.13
CA GLU A 127 -12.74 -1.50 12.26
C GLU A 127 -11.99 -2.60 11.50
N ALA A 128 -10.88 -2.27 10.85
CA ALA A 128 -10.05 -3.27 10.20
C ALA A 128 -8.99 -3.77 11.18
N LYS A 129 -9.00 -5.06 11.46
CA LYS A 129 -7.95 -5.73 12.22
C LYS A 129 -7.02 -6.45 11.26
N VAL A 130 -5.74 -6.13 11.32
CA VAL A 130 -4.70 -6.74 10.48
C VAL A 130 -3.71 -7.47 11.37
N TYR A 131 -3.57 -8.77 11.15
CA TYR A 131 -2.57 -9.61 11.77
C TYR A 131 -1.44 -9.89 10.79
N VAL A 132 -0.21 -9.63 11.19
CA VAL A 132 0.98 -9.84 10.37
C VAL A 132 1.86 -10.85 11.06
N GLU A 133 2.26 -11.90 10.35
CA GLU A 133 3.29 -12.85 10.77
C GLU A 133 4.43 -12.84 9.74
N THR A 134 5.66 -12.74 10.22
CA THR A 134 6.85 -12.87 9.36
C THR A 134 7.90 -13.74 10.02
N ARG A 135 8.67 -14.46 9.22
CA ARG A 135 9.87 -15.12 9.69
C ARG A 135 10.99 -14.09 9.75
N ASN A 136 11.32 -13.63 10.95
CA ASN A 136 12.58 -12.93 11.16
C ASN A 136 13.70 -13.98 11.32
N LEU A 137 14.93 -13.65 10.92
CA LEU A 137 16.05 -14.59 10.77
C LEU A 137 16.26 -15.55 11.96
N THR A 138 15.87 -15.14 13.17
CA THR A 138 16.04 -15.89 14.41
C THR A 138 14.74 -16.35 15.08
N HIS A 139 13.58 -15.82 14.68
CA HIS A 139 12.28 -16.12 15.30
C HIS A 139 11.11 -15.64 14.42
N THR A 140 9.93 -16.23 14.61
CA THR A 140 8.70 -15.71 14.02
C THR A 140 8.24 -14.47 14.79
N SER A 141 8.11 -13.34 14.11
CA SER A 141 7.56 -12.11 14.68
C SER A 141 6.09 -11.94 14.28
N ARG A 142 5.29 -11.38 15.18
CA ARG A 142 3.83 -11.24 15.02
C ARG A 142 3.39 -9.86 15.48
N TRP A 143 2.53 -9.22 14.69
CA TRP A 143 1.96 -7.92 15.01
C TRP A 143 0.46 -7.93 14.74
N THR A 144 -0.27 -7.17 15.55
CA THR A 144 -1.67 -6.82 15.28
C THR A 144 -1.73 -5.32 15.11
N LEU A 145 -2.30 -4.88 14.00
CA LEU A 145 -2.55 -3.49 13.65
C LEU A 145 -4.04 -3.26 13.59
N MET A 146 -4.50 -2.17 14.20
CA MET A 146 -5.87 -1.71 14.09
C MET A 146 -5.89 -0.54 13.11
N ALA A 147 -6.60 -0.69 12.00
CA ALA A 147 -6.79 0.32 10.99
C ALA A 147 -8.22 0.85 11.13
N GLY A 148 -8.33 2.18 11.28
CA GLY A 148 -9.44 2.88 11.94
C GLY A 148 -10.84 2.68 11.37
N HIS A 149 -11.79 3.42 11.93
CA HIS A 149 -13.20 3.17 11.65
C HIS A 149 -13.68 3.70 10.29
N SER A 150 -14.75 3.11 9.76
CA SER A 150 -15.46 3.62 8.58
C SER A 150 -16.61 4.55 8.93
N SER A 151 -17.02 5.41 8.00
CA SER A 151 -18.34 6.05 8.07
C SER A 151 -19.45 4.99 8.05
N PRO A 152 -20.65 5.31 8.59
CA PRO A 152 -21.77 4.38 8.63
C PRO A 152 -22.09 3.74 7.27
N GLY A 153 -22.24 2.42 7.24
CA GLY A 153 -22.54 1.64 6.05
C GLY A 153 -21.37 1.48 5.08
N LEU A 154 -20.13 1.80 5.47
CA LEU A 154 -18.93 1.55 4.66
C LEU A 154 -18.03 0.49 5.31
N ILE A 155 -17.10 -0.04 4.52
CA ILE A 155 -15.99 -0.87 5.02
C ILE A 155 -14.82 0.09 5.28
N PRO A 156 -14.04 -0.08 6.36
CA PRO A 156 -12.87 0.75 6.64
C PRO A 156 -11.96 0.87 5.41
N PRO A 157 -11.70 2.09 4.92
CA PRO A 157 -10.85 2.26 3.75
C PRO A 157 -9.40 1.91 4.12
N PRO A 158 -8.73 0.99 3.40
CA PRO A 158 -7.34 0.65 3.69
C PRO A 158 -6.34 1.75 3.28
N PHE A 159 -6.81 2.82 2.63
CA PHE A 159 -5.97 3.83 1.99
C PHE A 159 -4.93 4.46 2.94
N PRO A 160 -5.28 4.94 4.15
CA PRO A 160 -4.28 5.51 5.07
C PRO A 160 -3.17 4.51 5.43
N SER A 161 -3.52 3.25 5.67
CA SER A 161 -2.56 2.19 6.01
C SER A 161 -1.67 1.81 4.82
N THR A 162 -2.21 1.80 3.60
CA THR A 162 -1.42 1.54 2.39
C THR A 162 -0.39 2.64 2.12
N HIS A 163 -0.72 3.90 2.43
CA HIS A 163 0.23 5.01 2.28
C HIS A 163 1.32 4.95 3.33
N ALA A 164 0.95 4.65 4.59
CA ALA A 164 1.93 4.45 5.65
C ALA A 164 2.89 3.31 5.33
N GLY A 165 2.39 2.20 4.78
CA GLY A 165 3.22 1.09 4.31
C GLY A 165 4.17 1.49 3.18
N TRP A 166 3.70 2.28 2.21
CA TRP A 166 4.55 2.78 1.12
C TRP A 166 5.62 3.77 1.62
N ALA A 167 5.25 4.70 2.50
CA ALA A 167 6.21 5.61 3.13
C ALA A 167 7.27 4.83 3.92
N ALA A 168 6.87 3.84 4.72
CA ALA A 168 7.79 2.99 5.48
C ALA A 168 8.72 2.17 4.57
N SER A 169 8.20 1.59 3.49
CA SER A 169 9.01 0.91 2.47
C SER A 169 10.04 1.87 1.86
N THR A 170 9.61 3.10 1.52
CA THR A 170 10.50 4.11 0.94
C THR A 170 11.59 4.51 1.91
N VAL A 171 11.27 4.80 3.18
CA VAL A 171 12.26 5.11 4.22
C VAL A 171 13.26 3.96 4.39
N THR A 172 12.78 2.72 4.42
CA THR A 172 13.63 1.53 4.56
C THR A 172 14.57 1.38 3.36
N THR A 173 14.06 1.60 2.14
CA THR A 173 14.85 1.57 0.90
C THR A 173 15.93 2.66 0.91
N LEU A 174 15.55 3.91 1.20
CA LEU A 174 16.46 5.06 1.23
C LEU A 174 17.55 4.88 2.31
N SER A 175 17.17 4.46 3.52
CA SER A 175 18.11 4.22 4.61
C SER A 175 19.13 3.12 4.30
N SER A 176 18.75 2.14 3.49
CA SER A 176 19.64 1.02 3.12
C SER A 176 20.56 1.35 1.94
N LEU A 177 20.14 2.24 1.05
CA LEU A 177 20.84 2.51 -0.21
C LEU A 177 21.62 3.83 -0.23
N LEU A 178 21.21 4.81 0.56
CA LEU A 178 21.88 6.11 0.63
C LEU A 178 23.11 6.05 1.55
N PRO A 179 24.16 6.83 1.25
CA PRO A 179 25.37 6.91 2.07
C PRO A 179 25.12 7.78 3.32
N LEU A 180 24.26 7.31 4.22
CA LEU A 180 23.98 8.01 5.47
C LEU A 180 25.17 7.85 6.42
N THR A 181 25.55 8.95 7.08
CA THR A 181 26.67 9.06 8.02
C THR A 181 26.15 9.66 9.33
N ASP A 182 26.99 9.72 10.37
CA ASP A 182 26.61 10.38 11.63
C ASP A 182 26.21 11.87 11.45
N GLU A 183 26.66 12.53 10.37
CA GLU A 183 26.26 13.89 10.00
C GLU A 183 24.94 13.94 9.20
N LEU A 184 24.54 12.82 8.58
CA LEU A 184 23.31 12.64 7.81
C LEU A 184 22.38 11.68 8.58
N ASP A 185 21.86 12.16 9.71
CA ASP A 185 21.06 11.35 10.63
C ASP A 185 19.79 10.81 9.97
N LEU A 186 19.58 9.50 10.12
CA LEU A 186 18.36 8.77 9.74
C LEU A 186 17.08 9.40 10.32
N ARG A 187 17.16 10.03 11.50
CA ARG A 187 16.02 10.68 12.15
C ARG A 187 15.48 11.87 11.37
N ASP A 188 16.33 12.45 10.51
CA ASP A 188 15.98 13.59 9.68
C ASP A 188 15.51 13.16 8.28
N LEU A 189 15.52 11.85 7.98
CA LEU A 189 14.90 11.29 6.78
C LEU A 189 13.41 11.05 7.02
N GLN A 190 12.57 11.72 6.23
CA GLN A 190 11.12 11.53 6.30
C GLN A 190 10.55 11.33 4.89
N VAL A 191 9.46 10.59 4.80
CA VAL A 191 8.74 10.39 3.55
C VAL A 191 7.27 10.69 3.77
N GLU A 192 6.75 11.63 2.98
CA GLU A 192 5.34 11.98 2.92
C GLU A 192 4.76 11.45 1.62
N VAL A 193 3.57 10.87 1.67
CA VAL A 193 2.84 10.38 0.51
C VAL A 193 1.47 11.03 0.47
N GLY A 194 1.21 11.81 -0.58
CA GLY A 194 -0.09 12.36 -0.91
C GLY A 194 -0.69 11.64 -2.11
N LEU A 195 -1.95 11.23 -2.04
CA LEU A 195 -2.70 10.79 -3.22
C LEU A 195 -3.59 11.90 -3.72
N ASN A 196 -3.52 12.17 -5.02
CA ASN A 196 -4.52 12.93 -5.72
C ASN A 196 -5.71 11.99 -5.98
N MET A 197 -6.64 11.97 -5.03
CA MET A 197 -7.86 11.18 -5.14
C MET A 197 -8.77 11.78 -6.21
N SER A 198 -8.63 11.30 -7.44
CA SER A 198 -9.62 11.53 -8.50
C SER A 198 -10.53 10.31 -8.62
N GLY A 199 -11.85 10.53 -8.60
CA GLY A 199 -12.87 9.49 -8.82
C GLY A 199 -13.73 9.15 -7.60
N GLY A 200 -15.03 9.02 -7.84
CA GLY A 200 -16.03 8.62 -6.85
C GLY A 200 -16.37 7.12 -6.88
N ARG A 201 -17.28 6.71 -5.99
CA ARG A 201 -17.84 5.34 -5.92
C ARG A 201 -18.34 4.86 -7.28
N ASP A 202 -19.08 5.70 -8.00
CA ASP A 202 -19.70 5.35 -9.28
C ASP A 202 -18.65 5.13 -10.36
N LEU A 203 -17.62 5.99 -10.44
CA LEU A 203 -16.52 5.81 -11.39
C LEU A 203 -15.78 4.49 -11.13
N SER A 204 -15.56 4.14 -9.85
CA SER A 204 -14.90 2.89 -9.48
C SER A 204 -15.74 1.66 -9.87
N GLN A 205 -17.06 1.71 -9.66
CA GLN A 205 -17.97 0.62 -10.03
C GLN A 205 -18.11 0.48 -11.55
N THR A 206 -18.24 1.59 -12.29
CA THR A 206 -18.29 1.56 -13.76
C THR A 206 -16.98 1.03 -14.34
N SER A 207 -15.83 1.50 -13.84
CA SER A 207 -14.53 1.00 -14.29
C SER A 207 -14.35 -0.49 -13.99
N ALA A 208 -14.80 -0.95 -12.81
CA ALA A 208 -14.82 -2.36 -12.46
C ALA A 208 -15.71 -3.19 -13.39
N ALA A 209 -16.89 -2.67 -13.77
CA ALA A 209 -17.81 -3.33 -14.70
C ALA A 209 -17.24 -3.41 -16.13
N GLU A 210 -16.52 -2.38 -16.56
CA GLU A 210 -15.86 -2.31 -17.88
C GLU A 210 -14.50 -3.02 -17.93
N GLY A 211 -14.02 -3.52 -16.78
CA GLY A 211 -12.69 -4.12 -16.69
C GLY A 211 -11.53 -3.11 -16.81
N ARG A 212 -11.80 -1.82 -16.66
CA ARG A 212 -10.85 -0.72 -16.87
C ARG A 212 -9.97 -0.49 -15.64
N ILE A 213 -8.67 -0.35 -15.87
CA ILE A 213 -7.70 0.07 -14.85
C ILE A 213 -7.68 1.59 -14.80
N VAL A 214 -7.94 2.16 -13.63
CA VAL A 214 -7.92 3.61 -13.42
C VAL A 214 -6.55 3.98 -12.86
N HIS A 215 -5.81 4.79 -13.62
CA HIS A 215 -4.55 5.36 -13.14
C HIS A 215 -4.83 6.46 -12.13
N ARG A 216 -4.05 6.45 -11.06
CA ARG A 216 -4.14 7.44 -9.99
C ARG A 216 -2.82 8.19 -9.91
N ASN A 217 -2.88 9.41 -9.42
CA ASN A 217 -1.69 10.24 -9.28
C ASN A 217 -1.31 10.32 -7.79
N ALA A 218 -0.03 10.15 -7.51
CA ALA A 218 0.55 10.27 -6.20
C ALA A 218 1.70 11.27 -6.24
N VAL A 219 1.84 12.04 -5.16
CA VAL A 219 3.03 12.83 -4.88
C VAL A 219 3.73 12.20 -3.69
N ARG A 220 5.01 11.89 -3.85
CA ARG A 220 5.86 11.42 -2.77
C ARG A 220 6.96 12.43 -2.52
N ARG A 221 7.00 12.97 -1.31
CA ARG A 221 8.04 13.91 -0.88
C ARG A 221 9.02 13.23 0.06
N VAL A 222 10.29 13.31 -0.26
CA VAL A 222 11.40 12.88 0.59
C VAL A 222 11.99 14.11 1.27
N VAL A 223 11.87 14.19 2.60
CA VAL A 223 12.65 15.17 3.38
C VAL A 223 14.03 14.57 3.60
N ALA A 224 15.03 15.11 2.91
CA ALA A 224 16.39 14.59 2.92
C ALA A 224 17.24 15.24 4.02
N PRO A 225 18.05 14.46 4.76
CA PRO A 225 18.89 14.99 5.85
C PRO A 225 20.07 15.84 5.37
N GLY A 226 20.36 15.86 4.07
CA GLY A 226 21.55 16.50 3.50
C GLY A 226 21.28 17.74 2.65
N THR A 227 22.25 18.04 1.80
CA THR A 227 22.17 19.06 0.75
C THR A 227 22.36 18.39 -0.62
N PRO A 228 22.01 19.06 -1.73
CA PRO A 228 22.29 18.55 -3.08
C PRO A 228 23.77 18.19 -3.32
N ARG A 229 24.71 18.77 -2.56
CA ARG A 229 26.15 18.48 -2.67
C ARG A 229 26.54 17.19 -1.95
N SER A 230 26.00 16.97 -0.75
CA SER A 230 26.32 15.80 0.07
C SER A 230 25.51 14.56 -0.34
N MET A 231 24.33 14.79 -0.92
CA MET A 231 23.42 13.76 -1.39
C MET A 231 22.82 14.21 -2.73
N PRO A 232 23.46 13.88 -3.86
CA PRO A 232 22.96 14.27 -5.17
C PRO A 232 21.56 13.70 -5.43
N ILE A 233 20.71 14.49 -6.10
CA ILE A 233 19.32 14.10 -6.38
C ILE A 233 19.23 12.81 -7.20
N GLU A 234 20.20 12.55 -8.06
CA GLU A 234 20.29 11.32 -8.87
C GLU A 234 20.50 10.09 -7.99
N THR A 235 21.15 10.24 -6.83
CA THR A 235 21.36 9.14 -5.87
C THR A 235 20.04 8.79 -5.16
N ILE A 236 19.28 9.82 -4.76
CA ILE A 236 17.94 9.65 -4.18
C ILE A 236 17.02 9.00 -5.21
N GLN A 237 17.00 9.53 -6.44
CA GLN A 237 16.21 8.99 -7.53
C GLN A 237 16.53 7.52 -7.81
N ALA A 238 17.81 7.16 -7.89
CA ALA A 238 18.25 5.78 -8.08
C ALA A 238 17.73 4.85 -6.97
N ALA A 239 17.72 5.32 -5.72
CA ALA A 239 17.22 4.55 -4.59
C ALA A 239 15.69 4.41 -4.64
N LEU A 240 14.96 5.48 -4.96
CA LEU A 240 13.50 5.46 -5.10
C LEU A 240 12.99 4.51 -6.18
N GLN A 241 13.75 4.33 -7.27
CA GLN A 241 13.43 3.36 -8.33
C GLN A 241 13.65 1.90 -7.91
N ARG A 242 14.26 1.66 -6.75
CA ARG A 242 14.50 0.32 -6.20
C ARG A 242 13.57 -0.02 -5.03
N ASP A 243 12.65 0.88 -4.69
CA ASP A 243 11.66 0.62 -3.64
C ASP A 243 10.63 -0.42 -4.12
N PRO A 244 10.47 -1.56 -3.44
CA PRO A 244 9.65 -2.67 -3.93
C PRO A 244 8.16 -2.32 -4.05
N ILE A 245 7.62 -1.48 -3.15
CA ILE A 245 6.22 -1.03 -3.24
C ILE A 245 6.04 -0.04 -4.40
N THR A 246 7.00 0.85 -4.63
CA THR A 246 7.00 1.76 -5.78
C THR A 246 7.01 1.01 -7.09
N ILE A 247 7.84 -0.02 -7.21
CA ILE A 247 7.89 -0.89 -8.40
C ILE A 247 6.53 -1.56 -8.60
N ALA A 248 5.94 -2.15 -7.55
CA ALA A 248 4.61 -2.76 -7.63
C ALA A 248 3.53 -1.76 -8.07
N TYR A 249 3.60 -0.52 -7.59
CA TYR A 249 2.67 0.56 -7.97
C TYR A 249 2.83 1.06 -9.41
N LYS A 250 4.06 1.11 -9.93
CA LYS A 250 4.33 1.58 -11.30
C LYS A 250 4.14 0.48 -12.35
N GLU A 251 4.59 -0.74 -12.05
CA GLU A 251 4.74 -1.82 -13.03
C GLU A 251 3.76 -2.98 -12.79
N GLY A 252 3.16 -3.04 -11.60
CA GLY A 252 2.37 -4.18 -11.15
C GLY A 252 3.24 -5.18 -10.38
N GLY A 253 2.80 -5.52 -9.18
CA GLY A 253 3.37 -6.58 -8.36
C GLY A 253 3.04 -7.98 -8.90
N ILE A 254 3.79 -8.97 -8.43
CA ILE A 254 3.59 -10.36 -8.87
C ILE A 254 2.46 -11.00 -8.07
N LEU A 255 1.28 -11.09 -8.68
CA LEU A 255 0.16 -11.87 -8.17
C LEU A 255 0.32 -13.33 -8.59
N LEU A 256 0.61 -14.20 -7.62
CA LEU A 256 0.90 -15.61 -7.82
C LEU A 256 -0.37 -16.46 -7.85
N ASP A 257 -1.37 -16.07 -7.07
CA ASP A 257 -2.69 -16.69 -7.01
C ASP A 257 -3.70 -15.66 -6.47
N GLU A 258 -4.94 -15.71 -6.97
CA GLU A 258 -6.05 -14.89 -6.50
C GLU A 258 -7.30 -15.76 -6.41
N LYS A 259 -7.82 -15.92 -5.19
CA LYS A 259 -9.06 -16.66 -4.95
C LYS A 259 -10.07 -15.81 -4.21
N VAL A 260 -11.29 -15.77 -4.73
CA VAL A 260 -12.43 -15.10 -4.07
C VAL A 260 -13.46 -16.17 -3.74
N VAL A 261 -13.70 -16.38 -2.45
CA VAL A 261 -14.72 -17.30 -1.91
C VAL A 261 -15.90 -16.46 -1.44
N ILE A 262 -17.08 -16.73 -2.00
CA ILE A 262 -18.33 -16.07 -1.62
C ILE A 262 -19.30 -17.16 -1.20
N GLY A 263 -19.64 -17.18 0.09
CA GLY A 263 -20.40 -18.24 0.75
C GLY A 263 -21.56 -17.71 1.54
#